data_AF-C6VYH7-F1
#
_entry.id   AF-C6VYH7-F1
#
_cell.length_a   1.000
_cell.length_b   1.000
_cell.length_c   1.000
_cell.angle_alpha   90.00
_cell.angle_beta   90.00
_cell.angle_gamma   90.00
#
_symmetry.space_group_name_H-M   'P 1'
#
loop_
_entity.id
_entity.type
_entity.pdbx_description
1 polymer ?
#
loop_
_entity_poly.entity_id
_entity_poly.type
_entity_poly.pdbx_seq_one_letter_code
_entity_poly.pdbx_strand_id
1 'polypeptide(L)'
;MYKALAVALALFLLALASGRKTIGVENYTAQFRKNAGQFAHSIAEMHAAIGQADPTDSQSIERAKQKLKDARLAYKRIAFFLDYFFFTSSRIYNRPPRNEIEEPHLEYMEPAGFQYIEAMLFEDAGKNKEAMLAQCRLLQTAADDLPALLYQFEASDAQILESCV
;
A
#
# COMPACT_ATOMS: atom_id res chain seq x y z
N MET A 1 -5.06 -29.28 49.28
CA MET A 1 -6.02 -29.56 48.16
C MET A 1 -6.69 -28.28 47.64
N TYR A 2 -7.25 -27.42 48.48
CA TYR A 2 -7.91 -26.17 48.06
C TYR A 2 -7.03 -25.18 47.26
N LYS A 3 -5.73 -25.06 47.59
CA LYS A 3 -4.80 -24.18 46.86
C LYS A 3 -4.58 -24.62 45.40
N ALA A 4 -4.49 -25.92 45.14
CA ALA A 4 -4.33 -26.46 43.78
C ALA A 4 -5.59 -26.24 42.94
N LEU A 5 -6.76 -26.38 43.56
CA LEU A 5 -8.05 -26.09 42.93
C LEU A 5 -8.19 -24.60 42.56
N ALA A 6 -7.74 -23.70 43.45
CA ALA A 6 -7.77 -22.26 43.20
C ALA A 6 -6.84 -21.84 42.04
N VAL A 7 -5.64 -22.44 41.96
CA VAL A 7 -4.69 -22.18 40.85
C VAL A 7 -5.24 -22.71 39.52
N ALA A 8 -5.82 -23.92 39.51
CA ALA A 8 -6.43 -24.47 38.29
C ALA A 8 -7.62 -23.62 37.81
N LEU A 9 -8.46 -23.13 38.73
CA LEU A 9 -9.57 -22.24 38.40
C LEU A 9 -9.08 -20.88 37.87
N ALA A 10 -8.02 -20.32 38.46
CA ALA A 10 -7.43 -19.06 37.99
C ALA A 10 -6.85 -19.19 36.57
N LEU A 11 -6.12 -20.27 36.28
CA LEU A 11 -5.58 -20.55 34.94
C LEU A 11 -6.69 -20.78 33.91
N PHE A 12 -7.78 -21.45 34.30
CA PHE A 12 -8.94 -21.65 33.43
C PHE A 12 -9.67 -20.33 33.12
N LEU A 13 -9.84 -19.46 34.12
CA LEU A 13 -10.43 -18.13 33.92
C LEU A 13 -9.54 -17.22 33.07
N LEU A 14 -8.22 -17.30 33.22
CA LEU A 14 -7.25 -16.59 32.36
C LEU A 14 -7.31 -17.08 30.91
N ALA A 15 -7.42 -18.39 30.68
CA ALA A 15 -7.58 -18.97 29.35
C ALA A 15 -8.92 -18.61 28.69
N LEU A 16 -9.99 -18.42 29.49
CA LEU A 16 -11.27 -17.91 28.99
C LEU A 16 -11.23 -16.41 28.70
N ALA A 17 -10.47 -15.64 29.47
CA ALA A 17 -10.31 -14.20 29.29
C ALA A 17 -9.36 -13.83 28.14
N SER A 18 -8.46 -14.74 27.73
CA SER A 18 -7.50 -14.51 26.64
C SER A 18 -8.12 -14.54 25.25
N GLY A 19 -9.37 -15.01 25.11
CA GLY A 19 -10.10 -15.02 23.84
C GLY A 19 -10.69 -13.66 23.48
N ARG A 20 -9.87 -12.61 23.35
CA ARG A 20 -10.34 -11.36 22.73
C ARG A 20 -10.53 -11.62 21.23
N LYS A 21 -11.79 -11.66 20.80
CA LYS A 21 -12.12 -11.69 19.37
C LYS A 21 -11.60 -10.42 18.72
N THR A 22 -10.73 -10.55 17.73
CA THR A 22 -10.18 -9.44 16.94
C THR A 22 -11.05 -9.19 15.70
N ILE A 23 -12.32 -8.86 15.94
CA ILE A 23 -13.33 -8.68 14.88
C ILE A 23 -12.93 -7.52 13.97
N GLY A 24 -12.34 -6.46 14.53
CA GLY A 24 -11.81 -5.33 13.77
C GLY A 24 -10.70 -5.75 12.82
N VAL A 25 -9.73 -6.54 13.30
CA VAL A 25 -8.61 -7.04 12.49
C VAL A 25 -9.11 -7.97 11.37
N GLU A 26 -10.00 -8.92 11.67
CA GLU A 26 -10.54 -9.84 10.66
C GLU A 26 -11.27 -9.08 9.53
N ASN A 27 -12.19 -8.19 9.90
CA ASN A 27 -12.94 -7.39 8.93
C ASN A 27 -12.02 -6.47 8.13
N TYR A 28 -11.07 -5.82 8.80
CA TYR A 28 -10.19 -4.88 8.13
C TYR A 28 -9.21 -5.58 7.19
N THR A 29 -8.58 -6.68 7.61
CA THR A 29 -7.67 -7.43 6.73
C THR A 29 -8.40 -8.00 5.51
N ALA A 30 -9.67 -8.40 5.63
CA ALA A 30 -10.50 -8.76 4.49
C ALA A 30 -10.74 -7.57 3.54
N GLN A 31 -11.08 -6.39 4.10
CA GLN A 31 -11.27 -5.16 3.32
C GLN A 31 -9.97 -4.69 2.66
N PHE A 32 -8.83 -4.81 3.35
CA PHE A 32 -7.51 -4.49 2.82
C PHE A 32 -7.19 -5.36 1.61
N ARG A 33 -7.38 -6.69 1.67
CA ARG A 33 -7.17 -7.58 0.50
C ARG A 33 -7.97 -7.13 -0.71
N LYS A 34 -9.25 -6.79 -0.49
CA LYS A 34 -10.13 -6.30 -1.55
C LYS A 34 -9.62 -4.97 -2.13
N ASN A 35 -9.28 -4.01 -1.27
CA ASN A 35 -8.80 -2.71 -1.72
C ASN A 35 -7.41 -2.80 -2.39
N ALA A 36 -6.52 -3.67 -1.90
CA ALA A 36 -5.22 -3.95 -2.50
C ALA A 36 -5.37 -4.56 -3.89
N GLY A 37 -6.28 -5.52 -4.09
CA GLY A 37 -6.59 -6.05 -5.42
C GLY A 37 -7.15 -4.99 -6.38
N GLN A 38 -8.04 -4.11 -5.89
CA GLN A 38 -8.52 -2.97 -6.69
C GLN A 38 -7.41 -1.98 -7.04
N PHE A 39 -6.46 -1.79 -6.14
CA PHE A 39 -5.31 -0.91 -6.34
C PHE A 39 -4.32 -1.48 -7.36
N ALA A 40 -3.98 -2.76 -7.27
CA ALA A 40 -3.16 -3.45 -8.27
C ALA A 40 -3.82 -3.37 -9.66
N HIS A 41 -5.14 -3.57 -9.73
CA HIS A 41 -5.89 -3.43 -10.97
C HIS A 41 -5.81 -2.01 -11.56
N SER A 42 -5.98 -0.96 -10.74
CA SER A 42 -5.90 0.41 -11.25
C SER A 42 -4.48 0.82 -11.68
N ILE A 43 -3.43 0.25 -11.07
CA ILE A 43 -2.06 0.39 -11.57
C ILE A 43 -1.91 -0.27 -12.94
N ALA A 44 -2.46 -1.46 -13.15
CA ALA A 44 -2.42 -2.12 -14.46
C ALA A 44 -3.14 -1.30 -15.55
N GLU A 45 -4.30 -0.70 -15.23
CA GLU A 45 -5.00 0.21 -16.13
C GLU A 45 -4.20 1.48 -16.44
N MET A 46 -3.53 2.06 -15.42
CA MET A 46 -2.63 3.21 -15.60
C MET A 46 -1.44 2.85 -16.48
N HIS A 47 -0.81 1.70 -16.25
CA HIS A 47 0.30 1.19 -17.05
C HIS A 47 -0.11 1.05 -18.52
N ALA A 48 -1.26 0.44 -18.79
CA ALA A 48 -1.80 0.31 -20.14
C ALA A 48 -2.10 1.68 -20.79
N ALA A 49 -2.70 2.61 -20.04
CA ALA A 49 -3.01 3.95 -20.56
C ALA A 49 -1.74 4.76 -20.89
N ILE A 50 -0.71 4.70 -20.05
CA ILE A 50 0.60 5.32 -20.34
C ILE A 50 1.28 4.64 -21.53
N GLY A 51 1.16 3.32 -21.67
CA GLY A 51 1.66 2.59 -22.84
C GLY A 51 0.98 3.02 -24.15
N GLN A 52 -0.29 3.40 -24.08
CA GLN A 52 -1.09 3.88 -25.22
C GLN A 52 -1.01 5.40 -25.43
N ALA A 53 -0.37 6.15 -24.54
CA ALA A 53 -0.23 7.59 -24.66
C ALA A 53 0.60 7.96 -25.90
N ASP A 54 0.05 8.84 -26.73
CA ASP A 54 0.65 9.43 -27.91
C ASP A 54 0.76 10.95 -27.72
N PRO A 55 1.96 11.55 -27.80
CA PRO A 55 2.16 13.00 -27.62
C PRO A 55 1.37 13.88 -28.59
N THR A 56 0.95 13.32 -29.72
CA THR A 56 0.17 14.01 -30.75
C THR A 56 -1.34 13.86 -30.56
N ASP A 57 -1.78 12.95 -29.69
CA ASP A 57 -3.18 12.74 -29.35
C ASP A 57 -3.47 13.20 -27.91
N SER A 58 -4.06 14.39 -27.79
CA SER A 58 -4.43 14.97 -26.51
C SER A 58 -5.41 14.12 -25.69
N GLN A 59 -6.29 13.34 -26.34
CA GLN A 59 -7.22 12.46 -25.63
C GLN A 59 -6.50 11.29 -24.96
N SER A 60 -5.47 10.73 -25.63
CA SER A 60 -4.65 9.67 -25.06
C SER A 60 -3.89 10.14 -23.80
N ILE A 61 -3.38 11.37 -23.82
CA ILE A 61 -2.68 11.98 -22.67
C ILE A 61 -3.64 12.22 -21.50
N GLU A 62 -4.83 12.79 -21.77
CA GLU A 62 -5.83 13.01 -20.72
C GLU A 62 -6.32 11.69 -20.12
N ARG A 63 -6.45 10.63 -20.93
CA ARG A 63 -6.76 9.29 -20.43
C ARG A 63 -5.66 8.76 -19.51
N ALA A 64 -4.40 8.94 -19.86
CA ALA A 64 -3.28 8.52 -19.00
C ALA A 64 -3.28 9.29 -17.66
N LYS A 65 -3.51 10.61 -17.69
CA LYS A 65 -3.63 11.43 -16.47
C LYS A 65 -4.80 10.99 -15.59
N GLN A 66 -5.94 10.71 -16.21
CA GLN A 66 -7.11 10.22 -15.47
C GLN A 66 -6.83 8.87 -14.80
N LYS A 67 -6.19 7.93 -15.51
CA LYS A 67 -5.83 6.63 -14.92
C LYS A 67 -4.78 6.73 -13.81
N LEU A 68 -3.83 7.66 -13.92
CA LEU A 68 -2.92 7.98 -12.82
C LEU A 68 -3.68 8.47 -11.57
N LYS A 69 -4.65 9.37 -11.76
CA LYS A 69 -5.51 9.85 -10.67
C LYS A 69 -6.30 8.70 -10.03
N ASP A 70 -6.89 7.84 -10.84
CA ASP A 70 -7.67 6.69 -10.36
C ASP A 70 -6.80 5.72 -9.54
N ALA A 71 -5.57 5.45 -10.00
CA ALA A 71 -4.59 4.64 -9.28
C ALA A 71 -4.24 5.25 -7.91
N ARG A 72 -4.00 6.57 -7.85
CA ARG A 72 -3.73 7.29 -6.59
C ARG A 72 -4.92 7.28 -5.64
N LEU A 73 -6.15 7.42 -6.15
CA LEU A 73 -7.37 7.32 -5.34
C LEU A 73 -7.55 5.91 -4.76
N ALA A 74 -7.19 4.87 -5.53
CA ALA A 74 -7.20 3.51 -5.04
C ALA A 74 -6.15 3.28 -3.95
N TYR A 75 -4.92 3.79 -4.12
CA TYR A 75 -3.89 3.76 -3.09
C TYR A 75 -4.35 4.39 -1.78
N LYS A 76 -5.02 5.55 -1.85
CA LYS A 76 -5.49 6.26 -0.64
C LYS A 76 -6.45 5.43 0.23
N ARG A 77 -7.14 4.43 -0.31
CA ARG A 77 -8.00 3.52 0.47
C ARG A 77 -7.23 2.53 1.34
N ILE A 78 -5.94 2.33 1.08
CA ILE A 78 -5.05 1.43 1.82
C ILE A 78 -3.86 2.15 2.46
N ALA A 79 -3.63 3.42 2.11
CA ALA A 79 -2.45 4.18 2.51
C ALA A 79 -2.26 4.22 4.02
N PHE A 80 -3.30 4.54 4.80
CA PHE A 80 -3.18 4.67 6.26
C PHE A 80 -2.71 3.37 6.94
N PHE A 81 -3.21 2.23 6.47
CA PHE A 81 -2.82 0.94 7.01
C PHE A 81 -1.40 0.55 6.61
N LEU A 82 -1.00 0.86 5.37
CA LEU A 82 0.38 0.69 4.94
C LEU A 82 1.32 1.61 5.71
N ASP A 83 0.96 2.87 5.91
CA ASP A 83 1.80 3.84 6.60
C ASP A 83 2.00 3.47 8.08
N TYR A 84 1.00 2.85 8.72
CA TYR A 84 1.08 2.41 10.12
C TYR A 84 1.79 1.05 10.28
N PHE A 85 1.39 0.01 9.52
CA PHE A 85 1.87 -1.36 9.74
C PHE A 85 3.00 -1.80 8.79
N PHE A 86 3.12 -1.17 7.62
CA PHE A 86 4.01 -1.59 6.53
C PHE A 86 4.73 -0.40 5.88
N PHE A 87 5.27 0.49 6.73
CA PHE A 87 5.84 1.77 6.32
C PHE A 87 6.84 1.66 5.15
N THR A 88 7.72 0.67 5.19
CA THR A 88 8.68 0.44 4.09
C THR A 88 7.98 0.16 2.76
N SER A 89 6.91 -0.62 2.77
CA SER A 89 6.11 -0.90 1.57
C SER A 89 5.37 0.34 1.07
N SER A 90 4.88 1.20 1.97
CA SER A 90 4.14 2.41 1.60
C SER A 90 4.99 3.42 0.82
N ARG A 91 6.30 3.49 1.13
CA ARG A 91 7.25 4.40 0.47
C ARG A 91 7.50 4.08 -1.01
N ILE A 92 7.26 2.86 -1.47
CA ILE A 92 7.38 2.52 -2.90
C ILE A 92 6.40 3.38 -3.74
N TYR A 93 5.22 3.66 -3.19
CA TYR A 93 4.14 4.29 -3.93
C TYR A 93 4.12 5.82 -3.83
N ASN A 94 4.37 6.35 -2.63
CA ASN A 94 4.08 7.75 -2.30
C ASN A 94 5.27 8.49 -1.64
N ARG A 95 6.51 8.17 -2.03
CA ARG A 95 7.68 8.94 -1.58
C ARG A 95 7.66 10.35 -2.17
N PRO A 96 8.11 11.37 -1.42
CA PRO A 96 8.43 12.67 -2.00
C PRO A 96 9.45 12.52 -3.14
N PRO A 97 9.44 13.39 -4.16
CA PRO A 97 10.38 13.34 -5.27
C PRO A 97 11.66 14.09 -4.87
N ARG A 98 12.20 13.78 -3.69
CA ARG A 98 13.42 14.36 -3.15
C ARG A 98 14.39 13.25 -2.82
N ASN A 99 15.68 13.47 -3.10
CA ASN A 99 16.74 12.58 -2.66
C ASN A 99 16.82 12.67 -1.13
N GLU A 100 16.33 11.66 -0.44
CA GLU A 100 16.46 11.53 1.02
C GLU A 100 17.68 10.66 1.32
N ILE A 101 18.57 11.15 2.18
CA ILE A 101 19.63 10.35 2.79
C ILE A 101 19.03 9.69 4.04
N GLU A 102 18.96 8.37 4.09
CA GLU A 102 18.55 7.66 5.31
C GLU A 102 19.73 7.45 6.25
N GLU A 103 19.88 8.21 7.32
CA GLU A 103 20.89 7.87 8.32
C GLU A 103 20.48 6.61 9.11
N PRO A 104 21.37 5.62 9.32
CA PRO A 104 22.84 5.68 9.24
C PRO A 104 23.47 5.15 7.95
N HIS A 105 22.68 4.72 6.96
CA HIS A 105 23.18 4.17 5.69
C HIS A 105 22.92 5.14 4.55
N LEU A 106 23.96 5.76 4.01
CA LEU A 106 23.91 6.61 2.80
C LEU A 106 23.44 5.82 1.55
N GLU A 107 22.22 5.32 1.55
CA GLU A 107 21.58 4.67 0.43
C GLU A 107 20.92 5.75 -0.41
N TYR A 108 21.56 6.02 -1.55
CA TYR A 108 20.98 6.85 -2.58
C TYR A 108 19.80 6.10 -3.20
N MET A 109 18.59 6.62 -3.01
CA MET A 109 17.40 6.08 -3.62
C MET A 109 16.89 7.03 -4.70
N GLU A 110 16.80 6.53 -5.92
CA GLU A 110 16.22 7.27 -7.03
C GLU A 110 14.75 7.63 -6.78
N PRO A 111 14.27 8.79 -7.27
CA PRO A 111 12.87 9.16 -7.17
C PRO A 111 11.99 8.12 -7.88
N ALA A 112 10.96 7.65 -7.20
CA ALA A 112 10.10 6.57 -7.67
C ALA A 112 8.62 6.81 -7.33
N GLY A 113 7.76 6.02 -7.97
CA GLY A 113 6.34 5.98 -7.63
C GLY A 113 5.50 7.09 -8.27
N PHE A 114 4.33 7.35 -7.68
CA PHE A 114 3.29 8.14 -8.33
C PHE A 114 3.69 9.58 -8.65
N GLN A 115 4.49 10.21 -7.79
CA GLN A 115 4.89 11.60 -7.95
C GLN A 115 5.90 11.76 -9.09
N TYR A 116 6.75 10.76 -9.31
CA TYR A 116 7.71 10.78 -10.41
C TYR A 116 7.04 10.51 -11.77
N ILE A 117 6.09 9.57 -11.81
CA ILE A 117 5.23 9.36 -12.99
C ILE A 117 4.43 10.63 -13.31
N GLU A 118 3.87 11.29 -12.29
CA GLU A 118 3.13 12.55 -12.44
C GLU A 118 4.01 13.64 -13.04
N ALA A 119 5.21 13.88 -12.51
CA ALA A 119 6.12 14.89 -13.07
C ALA A 119 6.40 14.64 -14.55
N MET A 120 6.76 13.40 -14.92
CA MET A 120 7.05 13.04 -16.32
C MET A 120 5.84 13.17 -17.24
N LEU A 121 4.66 12.73 -16.79
CA LEU A 121 3.43 12.73 -17.60
C LEU A 121 2.91 14.15 -17.87
N PHE A 122 3.08 15.06 -16.90
CA PHE A 122 2.60 16.44 -17.01
C PHE A 122 3.59 17.40 -17.67
N GLU A 123 4.90 17.12 -17.61
CA GLU A 123 5.91 17.89 -18.34
C GLU A 123 5.95 17.55 -19.83
N ASP A 124 6.22 16.29 -20.16
CA ASP A 124 6.31 15.80 -21.54
C ASP A 124 6.10 14.27 -21.57
N ALA A 125 4.87 13.87 -21.90
CA ALA A 125 4.47 12.48 -21.93
C ALA A 125 5.22 11.64 -22.99
N GLY A 126 5.76 12.27 -24.03
CA GLY A 126 6.47 11.58 -25.11
C GLY A 126 7.92 11.30 -24.78
N LYS A 127 8.60 12.29 -24.20
CA LYS A 127 10.04 12.23 -23.92
C LYS A 127 10.42 11.14 -22.92
N ASN A 128 9.54 10.87 -21.95
CA ASN A 128 9.84 10.03 -20.79
C ASN A 128 9.05 8.72 -20.75
N LYS A 129 8.47 8.29 -21.88
CA LYS A 129 7.55 7.14 -21.92
C LYS A 129 8.16 5.86 -21.36
N GLU A 130 9.39 5.51 -21.75
CA GLU A 130 10.06 4.29 -21.26
C GLU A 130 10.30 4.33 -19.75
N ALA A 131 10.74 5.49 -19.23
CA ALA A 131 10.95 5.70 -17.80
C ALA A 131 9.64 5.60 -17.00
N MET A 132 8.55 6.19 -17.51
CA MET A 132 7.22 6.03 -16.90
C MET A 132 6.78 4.57 -16.87
N LEU A 133 6.96 3.84 -17.97
CA LEU A 133 6.60 2.41 -18.04
C LEU A 133 7.43 1.55 -17.08
N ALA A 134 8.71 1.87 -16.88
CA ALA A 134 9.55 1.21 -15.88
C ALA A 134 9.01 1.43 -14.45
N GLN A 135 8.63 2.67 -14.13
CA GLN A 135 8.00 3.00 -12.85
C GLN A 135 6.64 2.31 -12.68
N CYS A 136 5.82 2.21 -13.74
CA CYS A 136 4.58 1.46 -13.69
C CYS A 136 4.81 -0.03 -13.37
N ARG A 137 5.82 -0.67 -13.97
CA ARG A 137 6.17 -2.07 -13.67
C ARG A 137 6.61 -2.26 -12.22
N LEU A 138 7.41 -1.33 -11.69
CA LEU A 138 7.82 -1.34 -10.28
C LEU A 138 6.58 -1.29 -9.37
N LEU A 139 5.68 -0.35 -9.61
CA LEU A 139 4.45 -0.20 -8.80
C LEU A 139 3.54 -1.41 -8.94
N GLN A 140 3.42 -1.99 -10.13
CA GLN A 140 2.58 -3.16 -10.38
C GLN A 140 3.09 -4.37 -9.60
N THR A 141 4.38 -4.66 -9.69
CA THR A 141 5.03 -5.76 -8.95
C THR A 141 4.81 -5.59 -7.44
N ALA A 142 5.07 -4.38 -6.92
CA ALA A 142 4.87 -4.11 -5.50
C ALA A 142 3.39 -4.25 -5.08
N ALA A 143 2.46 -3.82 -5.92
CA ALA A 143 1.02 -3.85 -5.62
C ALA A 143 0.46 -5.27 -5.63
N ASP A 144 0.94 -6.12 -6.54
CA ASP A 144 0.57 -7.53 -6.63
C ASP A 144 1.00 -8.31 -5.37
N ASP A 145 2.09 -7.89 -4.71
CA ASP A 145 2.62 -8.50 -3.49
C ASP A 145 1.93 -8.04 -2.19
N LEU A 146 1.11 -6.98 -2.23
CA LEU A 146 0.45 -6.43 -1.03
C LEU A 146 -0.37 -7.45 -0.22
N PRO A 147 -1.12 -8.39 -0.82
CA PRO A 147 -1.83 -9.40 -0.04
C PRO A 147 -0.91 -10.30 0.81
N ALA A 148 0.35 -10.49 0.38
CA ALA A 148 1.33 -11.29 1.10
C ALA A 148 1.79 -10.65 2.42
N LEU A 149 1.67 -9.32 2.54
CA LEU A 149 1.95 -8.60 3.80
C LEU A 149 1.06 -9.06 4.95
N LEU A 150 -0.11 -9.62 4.65
CA LEU A 150 -1.03 -10.16 5.65
C LEU A 150 -0.70 -11.58 6.09
N TYR A 151 0.33 -12.21 5.53
CA TYR A 151 0.78 -13.53 5.97
C TYR A 151 1.37 -13.43 7.38
N GLN A 152 0.79 -14.16 8.33
CA GLN A 152 1.15 -14.10 9.75
C GLN A 152 1.02 -12.70 10.36
N PHE A 153 0.23 -11.81 9.76
CA PHE A 153 -0.04 -10.50 10.32
C PHE A 153 -0.88 -10.63 11.58
N GLU A 154 -0.36 -10.09 12.68
CA GLU A 154 -1.04 -10.02 13.97
C GLU A 154 -1.16 -8.56 14.41
N ALA A 155 -2.37 -8.17 14.80
CA ALA A 155 -2.66 -6.86 15.36
C ALA A 155 -3.83 -6.99 16.33
N SER A 156 -4.08 -5.94 17.10
CA SER A 156 -5.28 -5.78 17.90
C SER A 156 -6.27 -4.82 17.22
N ASP A 157 -7.56 -4.95 17.55
CA ASP A 157 -8.58 -4.01 17.09
C ASP A 157 -8.26 -2.55 17.47
N ALA A 158 -7.57 -2.33 18.60
CA ALA A 158 -7.10 -1.01 19.01
C ALA A 158 -6.07 -0.43 18.02
N GLN A 159 -5.07 -1.22 17.62
CA GLN A 159 -4.08 -0.80 16.63
C GLN A 159 -4.70 -0.54 15.25
N ILE A 160 -5.73 -1.32 14.86
CA ILE A 160 -6.48 -1.03 13.63
C ILE A 160 -7.15 0.34 13.71
N LEU A 161 -7.77 0.69 14.85
CA LEU A 161 -8.39 2.00 15.03
C LEU A 161 -7.36 3.13 15.06
N GLU A 162 -6.21 2.93 15.71
CA GLU A 162 -5.11 3.90 15.72
C GLU A 162 -4.57 4.17 14.31
N SER A 163 -4.52 3.15 13.45
CA SER A 163 -4.08 3.34 12.06
C SER A 163 -5.00 4.23 11.22
N CYS A 164 -6.25 4.43 11.65
CA CYS A 164 -7.25 5.25 10.94
C CYS A 164 -7.22 6.73 11.34
N VAL A 165 -6.47 7.11 12.37
CA VAL A 165 -6.36 8.48 12.93
C VAL A 165 -5.25 9.25 12.24
#